data_AF-A0A2E8RWD3-F1
#
_entry.id   AF-A0A2E8RWD3-F1
#
_cell.length_a   1.000
_cell.length_b   1.000
_cell.length_c   1.000
_cell.angle_alpha   90.00
_cell.angle_beta   90.00
_cell.angle_gamma   90.00
#
_symmetry.space_group_name_H-M   'P 1'
#
loop_
_entity.id
_entity.type
_entity.pdbx_description
1 polymer ?
#
loop_
_entity_poly.entity_id
_entity_poly.type
_entity_poly.pdbx_seq_one_letter_code
_entity_poly.pdbx_strand_id
1 'polypeptide(L)'
;MVRFLVILGLVLPVWVQPAEAKGPREIQRASEATVPPTIYMNLLKSISAVNYHVNDRHKKGYEAKTICPNPSARKGFVDSRVCKGLQRSYHASIVKDSKDRQGQTVVQNLWLWEYSNARAAKRARKHMDDMTFQKRIYEVLFVGPHLIIVEGRWRFRTEFKRLVKHVKGFLQSASSKPAEKPNP
;
A
#
# COMPACT_ATOMS: atom_id res chain seq x y z
N MET A 1 -2.65 60.75 39.64
CA MET A 1 -3.58 60.50 38.53
C MET A 1 -2.95 59.52 37.54
N VAL A 2 -3.54 58.32 37.48
CA VAL A 2 -3.68 57.33 36.40
C VAL A 2 -2.90 57.50 35.07
N ARG A 3 -2.09 56.45 34.75
CA ARG A 3 -1.81 55.72 33.47
C ARG A 3 -1.55 56.52 32.17
N PHE A 4 -0.63 56.14 31.27
CA PHE A 4 -0.46 54.84 30.60
C PHE A 4 0.94 54.69 29.99
N LEU A 5 1.49 53.48 30.11
CA LEU A 5 2.63 52.97 29.36
C LEU A 5 2.23 52.78 27.88
N VAL A 6 2.96 53.36 26.93
CA VAL A 6 2.86 53.00 25.51
C VAL A 6 4.05 52.13 25.15
N ILE A 7 3.79 50.83 24.99
CA ILE A 7 4.72 49.85 24.46
C ILE A 7 4.63 49.93 22.93
N LEU A 8 5.66 50.47 22.27
CA LEU A 8 5.81 50.32 20.82
C LEU A 8 6.18 48.87 20.52
N GLY A 9 5.22 48.12 20.00
CA GLY A 9 5.41 46.75 19.54
C GLY A 9 6.28 46.71 18.29
N LEU A 10 7.45 46.08 18.40
CA LEU A 10 8.20 45.57 17.26
C LEU A 10 7.34 44.53 16.52
N VAL A 11 6.91 44.86 15.31
CA VAL A 11 6.35 43.87 14.38
C VAL A 11 7.53 43.17 13.70
N LEU A 12 7.98 42.06 14.27
CA LEU A 12 8.88 41.14 13.58
C LEU A 12 8.10 40.44 12.46
N PRO A 13 8.60 40.40 11.21
CA PRO A 13 8.05 39.49 10.22
C PRO A 13 8.34 38.06 10.71
N VAL A 14 7.31 37.40 11.24
CA VAL A 14 7.34 35.95 11.45
C VAL A 14 7.46 35.33 10.06
N TRP A 15 8.69 35.02 9.68
CA TRP A 15 8.96 34.05 8.63
C TRP A 15 8.28 32.76 9.07
N VAL A 16 7.10 32.50 8.53
CA VAL A 16 6.48 31.19 8.57
C VAL A 16 7.46 30.27 7.85
N GLN A 17 8.28 29.56 8.62
CA GLN A 17 9.02 28.43 8.08
C GLN A 17 7.97 27.51 7.45
N PRO A 18 8.08 27.18 6.15
CA PRO A 18 7.22 26.13 5.61
C PRO A 18 7.49 24.91 6.47
N ALA A 19 6.43 24.37 7.09
CA ALA A 19 6.50 23.12 7.84
C ALA A 19 7.30 22.13 6.99
N GLU A 20 8.49 21.75 7.46
CA GLU A 20 9.35 20.82 6.75
C GLU A 20 8.49 19.63 6.38
N ALA A 21 8.30 19.44 5.07
CA ALA A 21 7.69 18.23 4.57
C ALA A 21 8.57 17.11 5.07
N LYS A 22 8.11 16.40 6.11
CA LYS A 22 8.78 15.24 6.69
C LYS A 22 9.11 14.28 5.55
N GLY A 23 10.35 14.38 5.11
CA GLY A 23 10.84 13.77 3.91
C GLY A 23 11.11 12.27 4.11
N PRO A 24 11.55 11.59 3.04
CA PRO A 24 11.55 10.13 2.84
C PRO A 24 12.23 9.23 3.88
N ARG A 25 12.87 9.78 4.92
CA ARG A 25 13.43 9.01 6.05
C ARG A 25 12.36 8.36 6.94
N GLU A 26 11.18 8.97 7.07
CA GLU A 26 10.10 8.42 7.91
C GLU A 26 9.47 7.15 7.31
N ILE A 27 9.44 7.04 5.98
CA ILE A 27 8.91 5.87 5.25
C ILE A 27 9.83 4.64 5.43
N GLN A 28 11.15 4.84 5.47
CA GLN A 28 12.12 3.75 5.67
C GLN A 28 11.96 3.09 7.05
N ARG A 29 11.91 3.89 8.13
CA ARG A 29 11.76 3.37 9.50
C ARG A 29 10.39 2.74 9.78
N ALA A 30 9.31 3.24 9.17
CA ALA A 30 7.97 2.71 9.40
C ALA A 30 7.80 1.27 8.88
N SER A 31 8.65 0.83 7.95
CA SER A 31 8.57 -0.48 7.31
C SER A 31 9.20 -1.61 8.14
N GLU A 32 10.24 -1.36 8.94
CA GLU A 32 11.12 -2.44 9.42
C GLU A 32 10.60 -3.29 10.59
N ALA A 33 9.52 -2.90 11.29
CA ALA A 33 9.04 -3.64 12.47
C ALA A 33 7.52 -3.78 12.62
N THR A 34 6.71 -3.26 11.69
CA THR A 34 5.25 -3.20 11.89
C THR A 34 4.54 -4.39 11.27
N VAL A 35 3.63 -5.01 12.03
CA VAL A 35 2.73 -6.05 11.50
C VAL A 35 1.72 -5.38 10.54
N PRO A 36 1.43 -5.97 9.36
CA PRO A 36 0.44 -5.44 8.45
C PRO A 36 -0.95 -5.37 9.10
N PRO A 37 -1.79 -4.42 8.67
CA PRO A 37 -3.21 -4.39 8.99
C PRO A 37 -3.89 -5.76 8.90
N THR A 38 -4.79 -6.06 9.85
CA THR A 38 -5.51 -7.34 9.94
C THR A 38 -6.21 -7.72 8.63
N ILE A 39 -6.71 -6.75 7.87
CA ILE A 39 -7.34 -6.98 6.57
C ILE A 39 -6.39 -7.67 5.57
N TYR A 40 -5.10 -7.31 5.58
CA TYR A 40 -4.10 -7.91 4.71
C TYR A 40 -3.70 -9.30 5.19
N MET A 41 -3.53 -9.50 6.50
CA MET A 41 -3.25 -10.82 7.06
C MET A 41 -4.39 -11.81 6.78
N ASN A 42 -5.65 -11.36 6.90
CA ASN A 42 -6.82 -12.17 6.59
C ASN A 42 -6.93 -12.44 5.07
N LEU A 43 -6.55 -11.48 4.23
CA LEU A 43 -6.46 -11.70 2.80
C LEU A 43 -5.41 -12.76 2.47
N LEU A 44 -4.20 -12.69 3.05
CA LEU A 44 -3.14 -13.69 2.84
C LEU A 44 -3.54 -15.09 3.32
N LYS A 45 -4.40 -15.20 4.34
CA LYS A 45 -4.96 -16.48 4.75
C LYS A 45 -6.03 -16.97 3.77
N SER A 46 -6.83 -16.08 3.20
CA SER A 46 -7.96 -16.47 2.36
C SER A 46 -7.56 -17.00 0.99
N ILE A 47 -6.35 -16.70 0.50
CA ILE A 47 -5.89 -17.16 -0.82
C ILE A 47 -5.67 -18.68 -0.89
N SER A 48 -5.55 -19.38 0.25
CA SER A 48 -5.50 -20.85 0.29
C SER A 48 -6.77 -21.48 -0.24
N ALA A 49 -7.93 -20.80 -0.10
CA ALA A 49 -9.19 -21.23 -0.68
C ALA A 49 -9.18 -21.24 -2.23
N VAL A 50 -8.19 -20.61 -2.85
CA VAL A 50 -7.97 -20.63 -4.30
C VAL A 50 -6.64 -21.29 -4.69
N ASN A 51 -6.12 -22.17 -3.83
CA ASN A 51 -4.91 -22.98 -4.02
C ASN A 51 -3.63 -22.15 -4.23
N TYR A 52 -3.51 -21.07 -3.46
CA TYR A 52 -2.27 -20.32 -3.32
C TYR A 52 -1.77 -20.38 -1.88
N HIS A 53 -0.45 -20.42 -1.72
CA HIS A 53 0.22 -20.20 -0.43
C HIS A 53 1.22 -19.05 -0.55
N VAL A 54 1.58 -18.47 0.57
CA VAL A 54 2.71 -17.53 0.60
C VAL A 54 4.00 -18.29 0.37
N ASN A 55 4.86 -17.76 -0.50
CA ASN A 55 6.18 -18.32 -0.75
C ASN A 55 7.01 -18.40 0.53
N ASP A 56 7.54 -19.58 0.85
CA ASP A 56 8.31 -19.88 2.06
C ASP A 56 9.54 -18.97 2.27
N ARG A 57 10.01 -18.31 1.20
CA ARG A 57 11.05 -17.27 1.30
C ARG A 57 10.65 -16.13 2.25
N HIS A 58 9.35 -15.86 2.38
CA HIS A 58 8.83 -14.86 3.30
C HIS A 58 8.60 -15.50 4.67
N LYS A 59 9.64 -15.54 5.52
CA LYS A 59 9.58 -16.18 6.85
C LYS A 59 8.39 -15.74 7.73
N LYS A 60 7.89 -14.52 7.54
CA LYS A 60 6.74 -13.95 8.28
C LYS A 60 5.41 -14.01 7.49
N GLY A 61 5.39 -14.63 6.32
CA GLY A 61 4.28 -14.57 5.38
C GLY A 61 4.18 -13.27 4.56
N TYR A 62 5.06 -12.30 4.82
CA TYR A 62 5.17 -11.04 4.09
C TYR A 62 6.55 -10.41 4.32
N GLU A 63 6.88 -9.41 3.52
CA GLU A 63 8.03 -8.53 3.66
C GLU A 63 7.56 -7.09 3.68
N ALA A 64 8.08 -6.27 4.59
CA ALA A 64 7.94 -4.84 4.46
C ALA A 64 8.90 -4.33 3.38
N LYS A 65 8.43 -3.42 2.52
CA LYS A 65 9.22 -2.89 1.41
C LYS A 65 9.26 -1.37 1.47
N THR A 66 10.37 -0.82 1.00
CA THR A 66 10.45 0.58 0.58
C THR A 66 10.30 0.62 -0.94
N ILE A 67 9.16 1.09 -1.41
CA ILE A 67 8.83 1.18 -2.84
C ILE A 67 9.01 2.58 -3.44
N CYS A 68 9.20 3.57 -2.57
CA CYS A 68 9.41 4.97 -2.92
C CYS A 68 10.84 5.35 -2.51
N PRO A 69 11.85 5.06 -3.34
CA PRO A 69 13.21 5.48 -3.05
C PRO A 69 13.35 7.00 -3.14
N ASN A 70 14.42 7.51 -2.53
CA ASN A 70 14.82 8.90 -2.63
C ASN A 70 14.90 9.31 -4.13
N PRO A 71 14.26 10.41 -4.56
CA PRO A 71 14.20 10.86 -5.98
C PRO A 71 15.55 11.00 -6.70
N SER A 72 16.68 10.90 -6.00
CA SER A 72 18.03 10.94 -6.56
C SER A 72 18.50 9.61 -7.20
N ALA A 73 17.90 8.46 -6.88
CA ALA A 73 18.21 7.23 -7.62
C ALA A 73 17.54 7.30 -9.01
N ARG A 74 18.15 6.76 -10.08
CA ARG A 74 17.78 7.09 -11.47
C ARG A 74 17.14 5.96 -12.29
N LYS A 75 16.72 4.82 -11.71
CA LYS A 75 16.12 3.71 -12.48
C LYS A 75 14.97 3.00 -11.74
N GLY A 76 13.82 2.83 -12.42
CA GLY A 76 12.74 1.91 -12.03
C GLY A 76 11.62 2.45 -11.12
N PHE A 77 11.35 3.75 -11.15
CA PHE A 77 10.57 4.44 -10.11
C PHE A 77 9.06 4.19 -10.15
N VAL A 78 8.49 3.90 -8.98
CA VAL A 78 7.10 4.26 -8.68
C VAL A 78 7.01 5.79 -8.75
N ASP A 79 6.06 6.31 -9.54
CA ASP A 79 5.89 7.75 -9.76
C ASP A 79 5.83 8.51 -8.41
N SER A 80 6.52 9.64 -8.29
CA SER A 80 6.58 10.41 -7.04
C SER A 80 5.19 10.85 -6.57
N ARG A 81 4.21 10.97 -7.48
CA ARG A 81 2.80 11.25 -7.18
C ARG A 81 2.09 10.08 -6.52
N VAL A 82 2.47 8.84 -6.86
CA VAL A 82 1.99 7.62 -6.19
C VAL A 82 2.59 7.51 -4.79
N CYS A 83 3.81 8.01 -4.58
CA CYS A 83 4.48 8.01 -3.28
C CYS A 83 3.95 9.07 -2.30
N LYS A 84 3.21 10.08 -2.77
CA LYS A 84 2.74 11.17 -1.92
C LYS A 84 1.74 10.68 -0.87
N GLY A 85 2.14 10.72 0.39
CA GLY A 85 1.33 10.28 1.53
C GLY A 85 1.32 8.78 1.77
N LEU A 86 2.17 8.02 1.07
CA LEU A 86 2.43 6.62 1.39
C LEU A 86 3.20 6.54 2.72
N GLN A 87 2.73 5.74 3.66
CA GLN A 87 3.34 5.56 4.97
C GLN A 87 4.07 4.23 5.08
N ARG A 88 3.44 3.14 4.60
CA ARG A 88 4.01 1.79 4.67
C ARG A 88 3.67 0.98 3.43
N SER A 89 4.51 0.00 3.12
CA SER A 89 4.19 -0.99 2.10
C SER A 89 4.63 -2.39 2.51
N TYR A 90 3.76 -3.36 2.21
CA TYR A 90 3.98 -4.76 2.50
C TYR A 90 3.81 -5.57 1.22
N HIS A 91 4.55 -6.66 1.13
CA HIS A 91 4.64 -7.52 -0.04
C HIS A 91 4.59 -8.99 0.37
N ALA A 92 3.77 -9.77 -0.33
CA ALA A 92 3.79 -11.22 -0.27
C ALA A 92 3.94 -11.77 -1.69
N SER A 93 4.97 -12.58 -1.91
CA SER A 93 5.03 -13.44 -3.08
C SER A 93 4.18 -14.67 -2.78
N ILE A 94 3.25 -15.00 -3.67
CA ILE A 94 2.33 -16.11 -3.50
C ILE A 94 2.48 -17.08 -4.66
N VAL A 95 2.44 -18.36 -4.34
CA VAL A 95 2.70 -19.46 -5.26
C VAL A 95 1.44 -20.30 -5.36
N LYS A 96 1.06 -20.64 -6.58
CA LYS A 96 -0.02 -21.60 -6.79
C LYS A 96 0.47 -23.02 -6.52
N ASP A 97 -0.33 -23.79 -5.80
CA ASP A 97 0.01 -25.19 -5.46
C ASP A 97 0.17 -26.05 -6.72
N SER A 98 -0.68 -25.80 -7.73
CA SER A 98 -0.59 -26.45 -9.03
C SER A 98 0.29 -25.65 -9.99
N LYS A 99 1.03 -26.36 -10.83
CA LYS A 99 1.73 -25.77 -11.98
C LYS A 99 0.73 -25.30 -13.06
N ASP A 100 1.17 -24.43 -13.95
CA ASP A 100 0.40 -24.09 -15.14
C ASP A 100 0.39 -25.24 -16.17
N ARG A 101 -0.28 -25.03 -17.30
CA ARG A 101 -0.38 -26.03 -18.38
C ARG A 101 0.98 -26.41 -19.00
N GLN A 102 2.02 -25.61 -18.78
CA GLN A 102 3.37 -25.84 -19.29
C GLN A 102 4.29 -26.42 -18.21
N GLY A 103 3.73 -26.86 -17.07
CA GLY A 103 4.51 -27.41 -15.96
C GLY A 103 5.37 -26.36 -15.25
N GLN A 104 4.98 -25.08 -15.29
CA GLN A 104 5.69 -23.98 -14.65
C GLN A 104 4.97 -23.50 -13.39
N THR A 105 5.75 -23.15 -12.37
CA THR A 105 5.23 -22.57 -11.14
C THR A 105 4.59 -21.21 -11.40
N VAL A 106 3.33 -21.06 -11.01
CA VAL A 106 2.61 -19.79 -11.09
C VAL A 106 2.94 -18.96 -9.85
N VAL A 107 3.56 -17.80 -10.06
CA VAL A 107 3.89 -16.85 -8.99
C VAL A 107 3.18 -15.54 -9.27
N GLN A 108 2.49 -15.03 -8.26
CA GLN A 108 1.85 -13.73 -8.22
C GLN A 108 2.38 -12.95 -7.00
N ASN A 109 2.13 -11.65 -6.94
CA ASN A 109 2.46 -10.83 -5.78
C ASN A 109 1.20 -10.14 -5.28
N LEU A 110 1.07 -10.08 -3.96
CA LEU A 110 0.09 -9.24 -3.28
C LEU A 110 0.82 -8.14 -2.55
N TRP A 111 0.41 -6.91 -2.77
CA TRP A 111 0.92 -5.75 -2.07
C TRP A 111 -0.18 -5.09 -1.26
N LEU A 112 0.20 -4.55 -0.11
CA LEU A 112 -0.61 -3.59 0.64
C LEU A 112 0.18 -2.30 0.77
N TRP A 113 -0.38 -1.21 0.27
CA TRP A 113 0.16 0.12 0.46
C TRP A 113 -0.77 0.91 1.38
N GLU A 114 -0.21 1.36 2.49
CA GLU A 114 -0.92 2.13 3.51
C GLU A 114 -0.62 3.61 3.32
N TYR A 115 -1.65 4.40 3.07
CA TYR A 115 -1.57 5.85 2.93
C TYR A 115 -2.07 6.55 4.19
N SER A 116 -1.64 7.80 4.38
CA SER A 116 -2.06 8.64 5.49
C SER A 116 -3.58 8.89 5.56
N ASN A 117 -4.29 8.75 4.43
CA ASN A 117 -5.75 8.80 4.38
C ASN A 117 -6.30 8.25 3.05
N ALA A 118 -7.60 7.99 3.04
CA ALA A 118 -8.37 7.55 1.87
C ALA A 118 -8.22 8.46 0.65
N ARG A 119 -8.13 9.78 0.84
CA ARG A 119 -7.98 10.74 -0.26
C ARG A 119 -6.62 10.61 -0.94
N ALA A 120 -5.56 10.38 -0.16
CA ALA A 120 -4.21 10.13 -0.67
C ALA A 120 -4.15 8.82 -1.44
N ALA A 121 -4.68 7.73 -0.89
CA ALA A 121 -4.78 6.44 -1.58
C ALA A 121 -5.57 6.55 -2.90
N LYS A 122 -6.70 7.27 -2.93
CA LYS A 122 -7.49 7.48 -4.16
C LYS A 122 -6.71 8.24 -5.24
N ARG A 123 -5.94 9.27 -4.87
CA ARG A 123 -5.06 9.99 -5.81
C ARG A 123 -3.95 9.09 -6.35
N ALA A 124 -3.32 8.32 -5.47
CA ALA A 124 -2.26 7.40 -5.87
C ALA A 124 -2.77 6.34 -6.84
N ARG A 125 -3.96 5.76 -6.59
CA ARG A 125 -4.59 4.82 -7.53
C ARG A 125 -4.76 5.43 -8.92
N LYS A 126 -5.28 6.67 -9.02
CA LYS A 126 -5.43 7.36 -10.30
C LYS A 126 -4.10 7.44 -11.07
N HIS A 127 -3.01 7.76 -10.37
CA HIS A 127 -1.69 7.84 -10.98
C HIS A 127 -1.11 6.47 -11.34
N MET A 128 -1.45 5.42 -10.60
CA MET A 128 -1.05 4.05 -10.96
C MET A 128 -1.72 3.56 -12.23
N ASP A 129 -2.99 3.90 -12.45
CA ASP A 129 -3.72 3.52 -13.67
C ASP A 129 -3.05 4.12 -14.94
N ASP A 130 -2.38 5.28 -14.78
CA ASP A 130 -1.61 5.93 -15.83
C ASP A 130 -0.23 5.26 -16.07
N MET A 131 0.21 4.35 -15.20
CA MET A 131 1.52 3.68 -15.30
C MET A 131 1.47 2.44 -16.19
N THR A 132 2.40 2.35 -17.14
CA THR A 132 2.64 1.15 -17.94
C THR A 132 3.76 0.30 -17.33
N PHE A 133 3.41 -0.88 -16.81
CA PHE A 133 4.40 -1.85 -16.34
C PHE A 133 4.65 -2.90 -17.43
N GLN A 134 5.79 -2.82 -18.11
CA GLN A 134 6.13 -3.78 -19.16
C GLN A 134 6.17 -5.22 -18.60
N LYS A 135 5.47 -6.14 -19.28
CA LYS A 135 5.41 -7.60 -19.02
C LYS A 135 4.71 -8.04 -17.72
N ARG A 136 4.17 -7.10 -16.93
CA ARG A 136 3.37 -7.40 -15.73
C ARG A 136 1.94 -6.91 -15.91
N ILE A 137 1.01 -7.62 -15.28
CA ILE A 137 -0.39 -7.22 -15.13
C ILE A 137 -0.61 -6.85 -13.67
N TYR A 138 -1.42 -5.83 -13.45
CA TYR A 138 -1.75 -5.38 -12.12
C TYR A 138 -3.24 -5.07 -12.02
N GLU A 139 -3.78 -5.23 -10.82
CA GLU A 139 -5.11 -4.76 -10.44
C GLU A 139 -4.95 -3.99 -9.13
N VAL A 140 -5.41 -2.73 -9.10
CA VAL A 140 -5.38 -1.88 -7.91
C VAL A 140 -6.76 -1.79 -7.29
N LEU A 141 -6.90 -2.30 -6.08
CA LEU A 141 -8.15 -2.29 -5.31
C LEU A 141 -8.03 -1.30 -4.15
N PHE A 142 -9.04 -0.46 -3.99
CA PHE A 142 -9.07 0.60 -3.00
C PHE A 142 -9.99 0.22 -1.83
N VAL A 143 -9.48 0.30 -0.60
CA VAL A 143 -10.24 0.02 0.64
C VAL A 143 -9.81 1.00 1.73
N GLY A 144 -10.61 2.03 1.97
CA GLY A 144 -10.29 3.06 2.97
C GLY A 144 -8.94 3.74 2.68
N PRO A 145 -7.99 3.80 3.63
CA PRO A 145 -6.65 4.36 3.42
C PRO A 145 -5.67 3.39 2.72
N HIS A 146 -6.13 2.21 2.29
CA HIS A 146 -5.27 1.16 1.75
C HIS A 146 -5.47 0.96 0.25
N LEU A 147 -4.36 0.68 -0.45
CA LEU A 147 -4.36 0.06 -1.77
C LEU A 147 -3.89 -1.39 -1.65
N ILE A 148 -4.72 -2.31 -2.15
CA ILE A 148 -4.35 -3.71 -2.36
C ILE A 148 -4.01 -3.85 -3.83
N ILE A 149 -2.79 -4.29 -4.14
CA ILE A 149 -2.35 -4.47 -5.52
C ILE A 149 -2.07 -5.95 -5.74
N VAL A 150 -2.79 -6.52 -6.70
CA VAL A 150 -2.48 -7.85 -7.22
C VAL A 150 -1.57 -7.63 -8.42
N GLU A 151 -0.41 -8.28 -8.44
CA GLU A 151 0.56 -8.17 -9.52
C GLU A 151 0.92 -9.56 -10.04
N GLY A 152 0.95 -9.70 -11.35
CA GLY A 152 1.20 -10.96 -12.04
C GLY A 152 2.06 -10.83 -13.27
N ARG A 153 2.53 -11.97 -13.79
CA ARG A 153 3.12 -12.04 -15.14
C ARG A 153 2.01 -12.22 -16.18
N TRP A 154 2.12 -11.51 -17.31
CA TRP A 154 1.12 -11.60 -18.40
C TRP A 154 0.81 -13.04 -18.83
N ARG A 155 1.83 -13.91 -18.90
CA ARG A 155 1.66 -15.33 -19.25
C ARG A 155 0.69 -16.09 -18.32
N PHE A 156 0.55 -15.65 -17.08
CA PHE A 156 -0.33 -16.25 -16.07
C PHE A 156 -1.67 -15.50 -15.93
N ARG A 157 -2.11 -14.75 -16.96
CA ARG A 157 -3.32 -13.91 -16.92
C ARG A 157 -4.59 -14.61 -16.44
N THR A 158 -4.78 -15.88 -16.77
CA THR A 158 -5.98 -16.63 -16.38
C THR A 158 -6.00 -16.85 -14.86
N GLU A 159 -4.85 -17.19 -14.31
CA GLU A 159 -4.67 -17.42 -12.87
C GLU A 159 -4.69 -16.11 -12.08
N PHE A 160 -4.11 -15.06 -12.65
CA PHE A 160 -4.26 -13.69 -12.15
C PHE A 160 -5.73 -13.26 -12.06
N LYS A 161 -6.54 -13.47 -13.11
CA LYS A 161 -7.97 -13.10 -13.10
C LYS A 161 -8.75 -13.84 -12.01
N ARG A 162 -8.46 -15.12 -11.79
CA ARG A 162 -9.06 -15.92 -10.71
C ARG A 162 -8.71 -15.37 -9.34
N LEU A 163 -7.43 -15.09 -9.11
CA LEU A 163 -6.96 -14.46 -7.88
C LEU A 163 -7.62 -13.09 -7.65
N VAL A 164 -7.64 -12.21 -8.67
CA VAL A 164 -8.28 -10.89 -8.57
C VAL A 164 -9.77 -11.01 -8.23
N LYS A 165 -10.50 -11.95 -8.84
CA LYS A 165 -11.91 -12.20 -8.52
C LYS A 165 -12.08 -12.59 -7.05
N HIS A 166 -11.22 -13.47 -6.54
CA HIS A 166 -11.22 -13.86 -5.13
C HIS A 166 -10.93 -12.69 -4.19
N VAL A 167 -9.88 -11.91 -4.47
CA VAL A 167 -9.54 -10.72 -3.66
C VAL A 167 -10.70 -9.73 -3.63
N LYS A 168 -11.34 -9.45 -4.78
CA LYS A 168 -12.53 -8.58 -4.83
C LYS A 168 -13.66 -9.11 -3.95
N GLY A 169 -13.99 -10.39 -4.05
CA GLY A 169 -15.04 -11.02 -3.23
C GLY A 169 -14.72 -10.98 -1.73
N PHE A 170 -13.46 -11.22 -1.36
CA PHE A 170 -12.99 -11.10 0.02
C PHE A 170 -13.18 -9.67 0.55
N LEU A 171 -12.73 -8.65 -0.19
CA LEU A 171 -12.81 -7.25 0.24
C LEU A 171 -14.26 -6.75 0.32
N GLN A 172 -15.13 -7.20 -0.59
CA GLN A 172 -16.56 -6.93 -0.52
C GLN A 172 -17.17 -7.53 0.76
N SER A 173 -16.89 -8.81 1.04
CA SER A 173 -17.38 -9.50 2.24
C SER A 173 -16.86 -8.85 3.53
N ALA A 174 -15.61 -8.40 3.54
CA ALA A 174 -15.02 -7.70 4.67
C ALA A 174 -15.66 -6.33 4.92
N SER A 175 -16.14 -5.65 3.86
CA SER A 175 -16.83 -4.36 3.97
C SER A 175 -18.30 -4.50 4.40
N SER A 176 -18.89 -5.69 4.22
CA SER A 176 -20.29 -5.98 4.55
C SER A 176 -20.51 -6.57 5.95
N LYS A 177 -19.44 -6.87 6.70
CA LYS A 177 -19.60 -7.25 8.12
C LYS A 177 -20.10 -6.04 8.90
N PRO A 178 -21.26 -6.12 9.58
CA PRO A 178 -21.71 -5.04 10.46
C PRO A 178 -20.63 -4.76 11.51
N ALA A 179 -20.40 -3.49 11.82
CA ALA A 179 -19.64 -3.14 13.01
C ALA A 179 -20.34 -3.82 14.19
N GLU A 180 -19.68 -4.81 14.78
CA GLU A 180 -20.12 -5.46 16.00
C GLU A 180 -20.28 -4.34 17.03
N LYS A 181 -21.52 -4.05 17.42
CA LYS A 181 -21.79 -3.04 18.45
C LYS A 181 -20.98 -3.44 19.68
N PRO A 182 -20.24 -2.52 20.32
CA PRO A 182 -19.66 -2.81 21.61
C PRO A 182 -20.81 -3.23 22.54
N ASN A 183 -20.72 -4.42 23.12
CA ASN A 183 -21.65 -4.85 24.14
C ASN A 183 -21.67 -3.80 25.27
N PRO A 184 -22.86 -3.43 25.78
CA PRO A 184 -23.00 -2.45 26.85
C PRO A 184 -22.29 -2.88 28.14
#